data_AF-A0A822DZ97-F1
#
_entry.id   AF-A0A822DZ97-F1
#
_cell.length_a   1.000
_cell.length_b   1.000
_cell.length_c   1.000
_cell.angle_alpha   90.00
_cell.angle_beta   90.00
_cell.angle_gamma   90.00
#
_symmetry.space_group_name_H-M   'P 1'
#
loop_
_entity.id
_entity.type
_entity.pdbx_description
1 polymer ?
#
loop_
_entity_poly.entity_id
_entity_poly.type
_entity_poly.pdbx_seq_one_letter_code
_entity_poly.pdbx_strand_id
1 'polypeptide(L)'
;MSIYIREDLTRNEKIQQARRILNENKHSLDAWSILIQDAQDKKITESREFYETLITQFPTCGKFWKIYIESEMKDRNYEKVEKLFQRCLIKVLNIDLWKCYLNYVRDTKGKLSSFREKMAQAYDFALEKIGMDVYSYSIWNDYITFLKSVEAVGSDAENKRMTTVRKIYQKGIMTPMTNVELLWKEYCTYEMGINPMLAKKIIDERSREFLNVKRVTKEFETLVRTIDRNIPCIPSTIPQTPDEIKQINAWKKFITWERSNPLKTDDTLLVIRRVVLAYEQCLLCLGYHADLWYVI
;
A
#
# COMPACT_ATOMS: atom_id res chain seq x y z
N MET A 1 35.09 -21.17 -17.31
CA MET A 1 34.07 -22.14 -17.76
C MET A 1 33.65 -23.13 -16.67
N SER A 2 34.56 -23.67 -15.84
CA SER A 2 34.22 -24.69 -14.82
C SER A 2 33.40 -24.19 -13.61
N ILE A 3 33.55 -22.93 -13.19
CA ILE A 3 32.85 -22.38 -12.01
C ILE A 3 31.37 -22.09 -12.31
N TYR A 4 31.08 -21.42 -13.43
CA TYR A 4 29.70 -21.09 -13.86
C TYR A 4 28.83 -22.34 -14.06
N ILE A 5 29.39 -23.40 -14.67
CA ILE A 5 28.67 -24.67 -14.87
C ILE A 5 28.32 -25.33 -13.52
N ARG A 6 29.22 -25.25 -12.53
CA ARG A 6 29.03 -25.86 -11.20
C ARG A 6 28.00 -25.10 -10.35
N GLU A 7 27.94 -23.77 -10.50
CA GLU A 7 26.92 -22.91 -9.86
C GLU A 7 25.52 -23.11 -10.47
N ASP A 8 25.41 -23.25 -11.81
CA ASP A 8 24.14 -23.51 -12.48
C ASP A 8 23.56 -24.91 -12.16
N LEU A 9 24.42 -25.92 -11.99
CA LEU A 9 24.02 -27.25 -11.54
C LEU A 9 23.48 -27.24 -10.10
N THR A 10 24.16 -26.57 -9.18
CA THR A 10 23.70 -26.45 -7.78
C THR A 10 22.43 -25.61 -7.64
N ARG A 11 22.23 -24.61 -8.52
CA ARG A 11 20.98 -23.84 -8.57
C ARG A 11 19.79 -24.68 -9.02
N ASN A 12 19.95 -25.48 -10.08
CA ASN A 12 18.88 -26.36 -10.58
C ASN A 12 18.50 -27.45 -9.57
N GLU A 13 19.46 -28.01 -8.85
CA GLU A 13 19.20 -28.96 -7.76
C GLU A 13 18.36 -28.34 -6.63
N LYS A 14 18.68 -27.11 -6.22
CA LYS A 14 17.90 -26.36 -5.21
C LYS A 14 16.46 -26.12 -5.66
N ILE A 15 16.24 -25.77 -6.93
CA ILE A 15 14.91 -25.56 -7.52
C ILE A 15 14.10 -26.86 -7.52
N GLN A 16 14.71 -27.97 -7.91
CA GLN A 16 14.04 -29.28 -7.89
C GLN A 16 13.69 -29.69 -6.46
N GLN A 17 14.60 -29.47 -5.51
CA GLN A 17 14.34 -29.75 -4.11
C GLN A 17 13.20 -28.87 -3.56
N ALA A 18 13.19 -27.58 -3.87
CA ALA A 18 12.10 -26.68 -3.49
C ALA A 18 10.74 -27.15 -4.04
N ARG A 19 10.68 -27.60 -5.30
CA ARG A 19 9.45 -28.17 -5.90
C ARG A 19 9.00 -29.44 -5.19
N ARG A 20 9.93 -30.32 -4.79
CA ARG A 20 9.60 -31.53 -4.00
C ARG A 20 9.02 -31.16 -2.64
N ILE A 21 9.63 -30.19 -1.94
CA ILE A 21 9.13 -29.68 -0.67
C ILE A 21 7.72 -29.13 -0.82
N LEU A 22 7.40 -28.43 -1.90
CA LEU A 22 6.05 -27.91 -2.14
C LEU A 22 5.00 -28.99 -2.42
N ASN A 23 5.40 -30.17 -2.90
CA ASN A 23 4.48 -31.31 -3.04
C ASN A 23 4.07 -31.88 -1.68
N GLU A 24 4.98 -31.84 -0.71
CA GLU A 24 4.74 -32.33 0.66
C GLU A 24 4.12 -31.24 1.56
N ASN A 25 4.60 -30.00 1.46
CA ASN A 25 4.14 -28.83 2.19
C ASN A 25 3.95 -27.63 1.25
N LYS A 26 2.72 -27.44 0.80
CA LYS A 26 2.32 -26.36 -0.13
C LYS A 26 2.54 -24.95 0.42
N HIS A 27 2.73 -24.79 1.73
CA HIS A 27 2.88 -23.50 2.41
C HIS A 27 4.32 -23.19 2.83
N SER A 28 5.31 -23.99 2.42
CA SER A 28 6.73 -23.73 2.76
C SER A 28 7.22 -22.42 2.14
N LEU A 29 7.35 -21.38 2.97
CA LEU A 29 7.77 -20.04 2.54
C LEU A 29 9.22 -20.03 2.00
N ASP A 30 10.10 -20.85 2.57
CA ASP A 30 11.48 -20.97 2.10
C ASP A 30 11.57 -21.56 0.69
N ALA A 31 10.78 -22.61 0.42
CA ALA A 31 10.71 -23.20 -0.91
C ALA A 31 10.12 -22.22 -1.93
N TRP A 32 9.05 -21.50 -1.58
CA TRP A 32 8.49 -20.45 -2.42
C TRP A 32 9.48 -19.31 -2.68
N SER A 33 10.25 -18.89 -1.67
CA SER A 33 11.27 -17.83 -1.81
C SER A 33 12.33 -18.18 -2.86
N ILE A 34 12.84 -19.43 -2.83
CA ILE A 34 13.81 -19.93 -3.82
C ILE A 34 13.21 -19.89 -5.23
N LEU A 35 11.96 -20.34 -5.40
CA LEU A 35 11.32 -20.37 -6.71
C LEU A 35 10.96 -18.97 -7.22
N ILE A 36 10.61 -18.03 -6.33
CA ILE A 36 10.35 -16.64 -6.70
C ILE A 36 11.63 -15.99 -7.23
N GLN A 37 12.77 -16.17 -6.54
CA GLN A 37 14.06 -15.66 -7.00
C GLN A 37 14.41 -16.22 -8.38
N ASP A 38 14.20 -17.53 -8.59
CA ASP A 38 14.45 -18.14 -9.89
C ASP A 38 13.52 -17.59 -10.99
N ALA A 39 12.25 -17.36 -10.68
CA ALA A 39 11.28 -16.81 -11.61
C ALA A 39 11.57 -15.35 -12.00
N GLN A 40 12.15 -14.56 -11.09
CA GLN A 40 12.54 -13.16 -11.35
C GLN A 40 13.72 -13.03 -12.32
N ASP A 41 14.60 -14.02 -12.38
CA ASP A 41 15.72 -14.06 -13.31
C ASP A 41 15.31 -14.51 -14.72
N LYS A 42 14.13 -15.13 -14.85
CA LYS A 42 13.60 -15.65 -16.12
C LYS A 42 12.69 -14.64 -16.81
N LYS A 43 12.48 -14.84 -18.12
CA LYS A 43 11.49 -14.07 -18.88
C LYS A 43 10.08 -14.39 -18.39
N ILE A 44 9.20 -13.40 -18.39
CA ILE A 44 7.82 -13.58 -17.91
C ILE A 44 7.04 -14.63 -18.70
N THR A 45 7.42 -14.87 -19.96
CA THR A 45 6.81 -15.91 -20.79
C THR A 45 7.00 -17.31 -20.22
N GLU A 46 8.11 -17.56 -19.52
CA GLU A 46 8.46 -18.87 -18.94
C GLU A 46 7.99 -18.98 -17.47
N SER A 47 7.92 -17.86 -16.75
CA SER A 47 7.55 -17.84 -15.33
C SER A 47 6.07 -17.56 -15.05
N ARG A 48 5.25 -17.28 -16.08
CA ARG A 48 3.83 -16.94 -15.90
C ARG A 48 3.03 -17.99 -15.16
N GLU A 49 3.14 -19.27 -15.55
CA GLU A 49 2.42 -20.37 -14.89
C GLU A 49 2.79 -20.49 -13.41
N PHE A 50 4.07 -20.25 -13.10
CA PHE A 50 4.54 -20.21 -11.72
C PHE A 50 3.90 -19.06 -10.95
N TYR A 51 3.88 -17.84 -11.49
CA TYR A 51 3.25 -16.71 -10.83
C TYR A 51 1.74 -16.88 -10.64
N GLU A 52 1.02 -17.44 -11.62
CA GLU A 52 -0.41 -17.76 -11.45
C GLU A 52 -0.63 -18.79 -10.34
N THR A 53 0.25 -19.79 -10.23
CA THR A 53 0.20 -20.76 -9.11
C THR A 53 0.46 -20.07 -7.78
N LEU A 54 1.46 -19.19 -7.72
CA LEU A 54 1.85 -18.45 -6.51
C LEU A 54 0.70 -17.57 -5.99
N ILE A 55 0.09 -16.75 -6.85
CA ILE A 55 -1.02 -15.87 -6.44
C ILE A 55 -2.31 -16.64 -6.15
N THR A 56 -2.50 -17.81 -6.75
CA THR A 56 -3.63 -18.70 -6.42
C THR A 56 -3.43 -19.32 -5.04
N GLN A 57 -2.19 -19.68 -4.70
CA GLN A 57 -1.85 -20.22 -3.38
C GLN A 57 -1.91 -19.15 -2.27
N PHE A 58 -1.55 -17.90 -2.60
CA PHE A 58 -1.50 -16.78 -1.66
C PHE A 58 -2.27 -15.55 -2.18
N PRO A 59 -3.61 -15.64 -2.28
CA PRO A 59 -4.43 -14.61 -2.94
C PRO A 59 -4.45 -13.27 -2.22
N THR A 60 -4.12 -13.23 -0.92
CA THR A 60 -4.10 -12.00 -0.11
C THR A 60 -2.72 -11.34 -0.04
N CYS A 61 -1.66 -11.99 -0.52
CA CYS A 61 -0.30 -11.48 -0.36
C CYS A 61 0.03 -10.41 -1.41
N GLY A 62 -0.11 -9.14 -1.05
CA GLY A 62 0.16 -8.01 -1.95
C GLY A 62 1.58 -8.00 -2.53
N LYS A 63 2.57 -8.49 -1.77
CA LYS A 63 3.96 -8.62 -2.24
C LYS A 63 4.07 -9.53 -3.46
N PHE A 64 3.39 -10.68 -3.46
CA PHE A 64 3.46 -11.63 -4.57
C PHE A 64 2.70 -11.13 -5.80
N TRP A 65 1.53 -10.51 -5.60
CA TRP A 65 0.83 -9.81 -6.68
C TRP A 65 1.70 -8.74 -7.33
N LYS A 66 2.35 -7.90 -6.51
CA LYS A 66 3.24 -6.84 -6.99
C LYS A 66 4.39 -7.40 -7.81
N ILE A 67 5.08 -8.44 -7.34
CA ILE A 67 6.21 -9.05 -8.08
C ILE A 67 5.76 -9.52 -9.47
N TYR A 68 4.61 -10.19 -9.56
CA TYR A 68 4.11 -10.66 -10.85
C TYR A 68 3.73 -9.50 -11.78
N ILE A 69 3.03 -8.49 -11.25
CA ILE A 69 2.64 -7.30 -12.00
C ILE A 69 3.87 -6.53 -12.51
N GLU A 70 4.88 -6.33 -11.66
CA GLU A 70 6.12 -5.65 -12.04
C GLU A 70 6.87 -6.40 -13.15
N SER A 71 6.89 -7.74 -13.11
CA SER A 71 7.47 -8.55 -14.18
C SER A 71 6.70 -8.40 -15.51
N GLU A 72 5.36 -8.40 -15.50
CA GLU A 72 4.57 -8.17 -16.72
C GLU A 72 4.68 -6.71 -17.21
N MET A 73 4.85 -5.73 -16.31
CA MET A 73 5.11 -4.33 -16.68
C MET A 73 6.48 -4.14 -17.33
N LYS A 74 7.52 -4.83 -16.84
CA LYS A 74 8.90 -4.77 -17.40
C LYS A 74 8.92 -5.12 -18.88
N ASP A 75 8.11 -6.12 -19.26
CA ASP A 75 7.96 -6.57 -20.65
C ASP A 75 6.82 -5.85 -21.40
N ARG A 76 6.24 -4.80 -20.81
CA ARG A 76 5.18 -3.93 -21.39
C ARG A 76 3.89 -4.66 -21.78
N ASN A 77 3.56 -5.75 -21.09
CA ASN A 77 2.32 -6.51 -21.33
C ASN A 77 1.11 -5.87 -20.61
N TYR A 78 0.79 -4.61 -20.97
CA TYR A 78 -0.15 -3.78 -20.23
C TYR A 78 -1.59 -4.32 -20.16
N GLU A 79 -2.04 -5.06 -21.18
CA GLU A 79 -3.37 -5.71 -21.18
C GLU A 79 -3.48 -6.78 -20.07
N LYS A 80 -2.39 -7.52 -19.82
CA LYS A 80 -2.35 -8.52 -18.75
C LYS A 80 -2.28 -7.85 -17.39
N VAL A 81 -1.45 -6.81 -17.28
CA VAL A 81 -1.34 -6.01 -16.05
C VAL A 81 -2.71 -5.44 -15.64
N GLU A 82 -3.50 -4.94 -16.59
CA GLU A 82 -4.85 -4.45 -16.32
C GLU A 82 -5.76 -5.54 -15.74
N LYS A 83 -5.75 -6.74 -16.35
CA LYS A 83 -6.51 -7.91 -15.83
C LYS A 83 -6.04 -8.34 -14.44
N LEU A 84 -4.75 -8.22 -14.14
CA LEU A 84 -4.21 -8.54 -12.81
C LEU A 84 -4.72 -7.53 -11.76
N PHE A 85 -4.67 -6.23 -12.05
CA PHE A 85 -5.23 -5.22 -11.15
C PHE A 85 -6.73 -5.40 -10.93
N GLN A 86 -7.50 -5.74 -11.96
CA GLN A 86 -8.93 -6.05 -11.81
C GLN A 86 -9.20 -7.22 -10.85
N ARG A 87 -8.31 -8.23 -10.80
CA ARG A 87 -8.43 -9.40 -9.91
C ARG A 87 -8.12 -9.07 -8.45
N CYS A 88 -7.09 -8.26 -8.18
CA CYS A 88 -6.52 -8.13 -6.84
C CYS A 88 -6.69 -6.75 -6.17
N LEU A 89 -6.74 -5.63 -6.92
CA LEU A 89 -6.49 -4.30 -6.35
C LEU A 89 -7.45 -3.91 -5.23
N ILE A 90 -8.74 -4.17 -5.40
CA ILE A 90 -9.76 -3.84 -4.38
C ILE A 90 -9.84 -4.88 -3.25
N LYS A 91 -9.32 -6.09 -3.46
CA LYS A 91 -9.34 -7.19 -2.46
C LYS A 91 -8.09 -7.18 -1.59
N VAL A 92 -6.98 -6.69 -2.14
CA VAL A 92 -5.67 -6.69 -1.50
C VAL A 92 -5.24 -5.25 -1.27
N LEU A 93 -5.61 -4.71 -0.11
CA LEU A 93 -5.31 -3.34 0.30
C LEU A 93 -3.84 -3.17 0.72
N ASN A 94 -2.89 -3.54 -0.13
CA ASN A 94 -1.47 -3.39 0.15
C ASN A 94 -0.91 -2.09 -0.43
N ILE A 95 -0.26 -1.28 0.39
CA ILE A 95 0.23 0.05 0.01
C ILE A 95 1.17 0.03 -1.21
N ASP A 96 2.05 -0.97 -1.31
CA ASP A 96 3.01 -1.07 -2.41
C ASP A 96 2.34 -1.51 -3.72
N LEU A 97 1.27 -2.31 -3.64
CA LEU A 97 0.45 -2.67 -4.79
C LEU A 97 -0.29 -1.44 -5.35
N TRP A 98 -0.82 -0.57 -4.49
CA TRP A 98 -1.46 0.68 -4.90
C TRP A 98 -0.47 1.68 -5.51
N LYS A 99 0.76 1.76 -5.00
CA LYS A 99 1.85 2.52 -5.64
C LYS A 99 2.18 1.97 -7.03
N CYS A 100 2.25 0.64 -7.17
CA CYS A 100 2.45 -0.02 -8.45
C CYS A 100 1.33 0.33 -9.45
N TYR A 101 0.07 0.33 -8.99
CA TYR A 101 -1.08 0.76 -9.80
C TYR A 101 -0.97 2.21 -10.29
N LEU A 102 -0.61 3.15 -9.41
CA LEU A 102 -0.44 4.55 -9.80
C LEU A 102 0.69 4.73 -10.83
N ASN A 103 1.79 3.99 -10.69
CA ASN A 103 2.87 3.97 -11.68
C ASN A 103 2.39 3.40 -13.03
N TYR A 104 1.63 2.30 -13.03
CA TYR A 104 1.02 1.74 -14.23
C TYR A 104 0.13 2.75 -14.97
N VAL A 105 -0.74 3.47 -14.24
CA VAL A 105 -1.60 4.50 -14.85
C VAL A 105 -0.76 5.62 -15.45
N ARG A 106 0.29 6.06 -14.74
CA ARG A 106 1.22 7.09 -15.21
C ARG A 106 1.89 6.67 -16.52
N ASP A 107 2.43 5.46 -16.59
CA ASP A 107 3.18 4.97 -17.75
C ASP A 107 2.28 4.70 -18.96
N THR A 108 1.10 4.13 -18.73
CA THR A 108 0.19 3.73 -19.83
C THR A 108 -0.67 4.87 -20.34
N LYS A 109 -1.09 5.80 -19.48
CA LYS A 109 -2.00 6.88 -19.84
C LYS A 109 -1.28 8.21 -20.06
N GLY A 110 0.02 8.32 -19.76
CA GLY A 110 0.82 9.55 -19.84
C GLY A 110 0.81 10.27 -21.18
N LYS A 111 0.56 9.56 -22.29
CA LYS A 111 0.51 10.12 -23.65
C LYS A 111 -0.88 10.55 -24.09
N LEU A 112 -1.92 10.27 -23.30
CA LEU A 112 -3.30 10.61 -23.66
C LEU A 112 -3.56 12.09 -23.38
N SER A 113 -4.36 12.75 -24.23
CA SER A 113 -4.86 14.11 -23.95
C SER A 113 -5.67 14.17 -22.65
N SER A 114 -6.39 13.10 -22.32
CA SER A 114 -7.13 12.92 -21.08
C SER A 114 -6.27 12.45 -19.89
N PHE A 115 -4.93 12.45 -20.00
CA PHE A 115 -4.04 11.92 -18.95
C PHE A 115 -4.29 12.59 -17.60
N ARG A 116 -4.41 13.91 -17.59
CA ARG A 116 -4.53 14.69 -16.35
C ARG A 116 -5.77 14.28 -15.54
N GLU A 117 -6.90 14.12 -16.22
CA GLU A 117 -8.16 13.69 -15.63
C GLU A 117 -8.08 12.24 -15.12
N LYS A 118 -7.57 11.31 -15.94
CA LYS A 118 -7.44 9.90 -15.56
C LYS A 118 -6.48 9.69 -14.39
N MET A 119 -5.39 10.44 -14.35
CA MET A 119 -4.42 10.36 -13.25
C MET A 119 -4.99 10.94 -11.94
N ALA A 120 -5.73 12.07 -12.01
CA ALA A 120 -6.42 12.61 -10.85
C ALA A 120 -7.46 11.61 -10.28
N GLN A 121 -8.27 10.99 -11.15
CA GLN A 121 -9.22 9.94 -10.76
C GLN A 121 -8.51 8.74 -10.11
N ALA A 122 -7.35 8.32 -10.63
CA ALA A 122 -6.58 7.23 -10.05
C ALA A 122 -6.04 7.58 -8.66
N TYR A 123 -5.57 8.81 -8.43
CA TYR A 123 -5.15 9.27 -7.10
C TYR A 123 -6.33 9.38 -6.14
N ASP A 124 -7.45 9.96 -6.56
CA ASP A 124 -8.65 10.07 -5.72
C ASP A 124 -9.14 8.67 -5.30
N PHE A 125 -9.15 7.71 -6.23
CA PHE A 125 -9.50 6.32 -5.97
C PHE A 125 -8.52 5.65 -4.99
N ALA A 126 -7.21 5.84 -5.18
CA ALA A 126 -6.21 5.31 -4.26
C ALA A 126 -6.36 5.90 -2.85
N LEU A 127 -6.60 7.21 -2.73
CA LEU A 127 -6.79 7.87 -1.44
C LEU A 127 -8.09 7.44 -0.75
N GLU A 128 -9.13 7.13 -1.50
CA GLU A 128 -10.36 6.56 -0.94
C GLU A 128 -10.12 5.18 -0.30
N LYS A 129 -9.34 4.32 -0.96
CA LYS A 129 -9.13 2.93 -0.51
C LYS A 129 -7.97 2.76 0.47
N ILE A 130 -6.83 3.39 0.23
CA ILE A 130 -5.59 3.21 1.01
C ILE A 130 -5.03 4.51 1.60
N GLY A 131 -5.74 5.63 1.46
CA GLY A 131 -5.27 6.94 1.94
C GLY A 131 -5.14 7.05 3.45
N MET A 132 -5.80 6.18 4.23
CA MET A 132 -5.69 6.10 5.70
C MET A 132 -4.56 5.18 6.17
N ASP A 133 -3.83 4.54 5.25
CA ASP A 133 -2.68 3.71 5.61
C ASP A 133 -1.56 4.54 6.21
N VAL A 134 -0.86 3.98 7.21
CA VAL A 134 0.24 4.67 7.88
C VAL A 134 1.37 5.06 6.90
N TYR A 135 1.59 4.29 5.83
CA TYR A 135 2.64 4.54 4.83
C TYR A 135 2.10 5.21 3.55
N SER A 136 0.92 5.83 3.60
CA SER A 136 0.28 6.49 2.46
C SER A 136 0.88 7.84 2.07
N TYR A 137 1.79 8.41 2.87
CA TYR A 137 2.37 9.75 2.65
C TYR A 137 2.85 10.02 1.22
N SER A 138 3.57 9.06 0.62
CA SER A 138 4.07 9.26 -0.75
C SER A 138 2.94 9.41 -1.77
N ILE A 139 1.79 8.73 -1.58
CA ILE A 139 0.64 8.87 -2.49
C ILE A 139 0.05 10.28 -2.37
N TRP A 140 -0.10 10.79 -1.15
CA TRP A 140 -0.54 12.17 -0.90
C TRP A 140 0.42 13.19 -1.52
N ASN A 141 1.71 13.04 -1.27
CA ASN A 141 2.75 13.93 -1.77
C ASN A 141 2.81 13.94 -3.31
N ASP A 142 2.77 12.75 -3.93
CA ASP A 142 2.80 12.61 -5.39
C ASP A 142 1.55 13.23 -6.03
N TYR A 143 0.37 13.06 -5.40
CA TYR A 143 -0.86 13.68 -5.90
C TYR A 143 -0.80 15.20 -5.81
N ILE A 144 -0.33 15.75 -4.70
CA ILE A 144 -0.18 17.20 -4.53
C ILE A 144 0.83 17.76 -5.54
N THR A 145 1.96 17.08 -5.73
CA THR A 145 2.98 17.45 -6.71
C THR A 145 2.40 17.43 -8.13
N PHE A 146 1.62 16.40 -8.46
CA PHE A 146 0.91 16.30 -9.72
C PHE A 146 -0.09 17.44 -9.92
N LEU A 147 -0.92 17.77 -8.92
CA LEU A 147 -1.89 18.87 -9.03
C LEU A 147 -1.22 20.24 -9.20
N LYS A 148 -0.07 20.45 -8.56
CA LYS A 148 0.73 21.68 -8.73
C LYS A 148 1.34 21.80 -10.13
N SER A 149 1.71 20.68 -10.76
CA SER A 149 2.31 20.68 -12.10
C SER A 149 1.29 20.84 -13.23
N VAL A 150 -0.01 20.69 -12.96
CA VAL A 150 -1.06 20.98 -13.93
C VAL A 150 -1.05 22.47 -14.26
N GLU A 151 -0.76 22.80 -15.52
CA GLU A 151 -0.84 24.18 -16.02
C GLU A 151 -2.26 24.72 -15.90
N ALA A 152 -2.38 25.90 -15.31
CA ALA A 152 -3.61 26.67 -15.21
C ALA A 152 -3.42 27.97 -15.98
N VAL A 153 -4.25 28.20 -17.01
CA VAL A 153 -4.18 29.43 -17.82
C VAL A 153 -5.34 30.32 -17.43
N GLY A 154 -5.02 31.53 -16.97
CA GLY A 154 -5.99 32.51 -16.50
C GLY A 154 -6.28 32.43 -15.00
N SER A 155 -6.76 33.54 -14.45
CA SER A 155 -6.98 33.73 -13.00
C SER A 155 -7.93 32.68 -12.41
N ASP A 156 -9.03 32.35 -13.10
CA ASP A 156 -10.02 31.40 -12.60
C ASP A 156 -9.48 29.97 -12.52
N ALA A 157 -8.70 29.55 -13.52
CA ALA A 157 -8.08 28.24 -13.52
C ALA A 157 -7.02 28.13 -12.41
N GLU A 158 -6.23 29.18 -12.21
CA GLU A 158 -5.23 29.29 -11.14
C GLU A 158 -5.89 29.15 -9.76
N ASN A 159 -6.97 29.89 -9.54
CA ASN A 159 -7.77 29.83 -8.30
C ASN A 159 -8.39 28.45 -8.05
N LYS A 160 -8.90 27.79 -9.10
CA LYS A 160 -9.43 26.42 -9.01
C LYS A 160 -8.34 25.41 -8.64
N ARG A 161 -7.15 25.53 -9.25
CA ARG A 161 -5.98 24.70 -8.92
C ARG A 161 -5.57 24.89 -7.47
N MET A 162 -5.42 26.14 -7.01
CA MET A 162 -5.07 26.46 -5.62
C MET A 162 -6.07 25.88 -4.63
N THR A 163 -7.37 26.02 -4.90
CA THR A 163 -8.43 25.47 -4.06
C THR A 163 -8.38 23.95 -3.98
N THR A 164 -8.11 23.30 -5.12
CA THR A 164 -8.01 21.83 -5.19
C THR A 164 -6.80 21.32 -4.41
N VAL A 165 -5.62 21.93 -4.62
CA VAL A 165 -4.39 21.57 -3.90
C VAL A 165 -4.55 21.77 -2.40
N ARG A 166 -5.13 22.91 -1.97
CA ARG A 166 -5.45 23.19 -0.56
C ARG A 166 -6.35 22.11 0.04
N LYS A 167 -7.41 21.71 -0.67
CA LYS A 167 -8.33 20.65 -0.23
C LYS A 167 -7.60 19.32 0.01
N ILE A 168 -6.67 18.94 -0.86
CA ILE A 168 -5.90 17.71 -0.71
C ILE A 168 -4.91 17.82 0.46
N TYR A 169 -4.20 18.94 0.60
CA TYR A 169 -3.35 19.20 1.78
C TYR A 169 -4.15 19.07 3.07
N GLN A 170 -5.27 19.78 3.19
CA GLN A 170 -6.11 19.78 4.38
C GLN A 170 -6.62 18.38 4.73
N LYS A 171 -6.95 17.55 3.75
CA LYS A 171 -7.29 16.14 4.01
C LYS A 171 -6.08 15.33 4.49
N GLY A 172 -4.93 15.50 3.85
CA GLY A 172 -3.71 14.76 4.17
C GLY A 172 -3.19 15.06 5.58
N ILE A 173 -3.10 16.33 5.97
CA ILE A 173 -2.65 16.74 7.33
C ILE A 173 -3.59 16.26 8.44
N MET A 174 -4.84 15.92 8.09
CA MET A 174 -5.85 15.39 9.00
C MET A 174 -5.83 13.87 9.10
N THR A 175 -4.97 13.21 8.32
CA THR A 175 -4.87 11.75 8.27
C THR A 175 -3.60 11.29 9.01
N PRO A 176 -3.72 10.47 10.07
CA PRO A 176 -2.55 9.91 10.75
C PRO A 176 -1.72 9.02 9.83
N MET A 177 -0.52 9.47 9.47
CA MET A 177 0.42 8.74 8.60
C MET A 177 1.87 9.17 8.88
N THR A 178 2.84 8.35 8.47
CA THR A 178 4.26 8.71 8.52
C THR A 178 4.53 10.03 7.82
N ASN A 179 5.49 10.80 8.30
CA ASN A 179 5.89 12.09 7.70
C ASN A 179 4.76 13.14 7.60
N VAL A 180 3.66 13.00 8.35
CA VAL A 180 2.58 14.02 8.37
C VAL A 180 3.09 15.40 8.82
N GLU A 181 4.14 15.44 9.64
CA GLU A 181 4.82 16.69 10.04
C GLU A 181 5.51 17.40 8.87
N LEU A 182 6.12 16.64 7.96
CA LEU A 182 6.70 17.18 6.75
C LEU A 182 5.59 17.76 5.85
N LEU A 183 4.49 17.01 5.68
CA LEU A 183 3.34 17.48 4.90
C LEU A 183 2.76 18.78 5.48
N TRP A 184 2.66 18.90 6.80
CA TRP A 184 2.23 20.14 7.46
C TRP A 184 3.16 21.31 7.21
N LYS A 185 4.48 21.10 7.29
CA LYS A 185 5.48 22.13 6.98
C LYS A 185 5.35 22.62 5.53
N GLU A 186 5.15 21.70 4.60
CA GLU A 186 4.94 22.01 3.18
C GLU A 186 3.62 22.76 2.94
N TYR A 187 2.54 22.36 3.64
CA TYR A 187 1.26 23.08 3.62
C TYR A 187 1.40 24.52 4.11
N CYS A 188 2.07 24.75 5.24
CA CYS A 188 2.31 26.09 5.76
C CYS A 188 3.12 26.94 4.77
N THR A 189 4.17 26.36 4.18
CA THR A 189 4.98 27.04 3.15
C THR A 189 4.13 27.38 1.92
N TYR A 190 3.26 26.46 1.51
CA TYR A 190 2.37 26.64 0.37
C TYR A 190 1.36 27.77 0.59
N GLU A 191 0.67 27.80 1.74
CA GLU A 191 -0.29 28.88 2.04
C GLU A 191 0.39 30.25 2.15
N MET A 192 1.56 30.30 2.80
CA MET A 192 2.37 31.53 2.87
C MET A 192 2.82 31.99 1.48
N GLY A 193 3.14 31.07 0.57
CA GLY A 193 3.49 31.39 -0.82
C GLY A 193 2.33 31.94 -1.65
N ILE A 194 1.08 31.58 -1.32
CA ILE A 194 -0.11 32.09 -2.01
C ILE A 194 -0.49 33.48 -1.50
N ASN A 195 -0.73 33.60 -0.19
CA ASN A 195 -1.16 34.86 0.43
C ASN A 195 -0.71 34.91 1.89
N PRO A 196 0.43 35.57 2.20
CA PRO A 196 0.94 35.68 3.56
C PRO A 196 -0.05 36.30 4.56
N MET A 197 -0.91 37.22 4.12
CA MET A 197 -1.85 37.90 5.01
C MET A 197 -2.98 36.96 5.49
N LEU A 198 -3.46 36.07 4.62
CA LEU A 198 -4.53 35.12 4.94
C LEU A 198 -3.98 33.79 5.48
N ALA A 199 -2.74 33.42 5.11
CA ALA A 199 -2.13 32.15 5.46
C ALA A 199 -2.12 31.89 6.96
N LYS A 200 -1.77 32.89 7.77
CA LYS A 200 -1.71 32.74 9.23
C LYS A 200 -3.05 32.26 9.81
N LYS A 201 -4.15 32.90 9.40
CA LYS A 201 -5.50 32.52 9.86
C LYS A 201 -5.86 31.09 9.43
N ILE A 202 -5.63 30.76 8.15
CA ILE A 202 -5.94 29.44 7.59
C ILE A 202 -5.14 28.32 8.27
N ILE A 203 -3.87 28.57 8.60
CA ILE A 203 -2.99 27.62 9.30
C ILE A 203 -3.44 27.48 10.75
N ASP A 204 -3.70 28.58 11.44
CA ASP A 204 -4.11 28.57 12.86
C ASP A 204 -5.44 27.82 13.07
N GLU A 205 -6.39 27.95 12.12
CA GLU A 205 -7.67 27.20 12.12
C GLU A 205 -7.48 25.67 12.15
N ARG A 206 -6.40 25.16 11.54
CA ARG A 206 -6.10 23.72 11.47
C ARG A 206 -5.08 23.24 12.49
N SER A 207 -4.34 24.15 13.10
CA SER A 207 -3.19 23.85 13.97
C SER A 207 -3.56 22.95 15.16
N ARG A 208 -4.68 23.24 15.84
CA ARG A 208 -5.13 22.45 17.01
C ARG A 208 -5.44 21.00 16.62
N GLU A 209 -6.19 20.82 15.54
CA GLU A 209 -6.56 19.50 15.02
C GLU A 209 -5.31 18.71 14.60
N PHE A 210 -4.39 19.38 13.90
CA PHE A 210 -3.13 18.80 13.47
C PHE A 210 -2.25 18.33 14.63
N LEU A 211 -2.20 19.05 15.76
CA LEU A 211 -1.45 18.61 16.95
C LEU A 211 -1.98 17.28 17.50
N ASN A 212 -3.29 17.07 17.48
CA ASN A 212 -3.90 15.80 17.86
C ASN A 212 -3.54 14.69 16.86
N VAL A 213 -3.61 14.96 15.56
CA VAL A 213 -3.19 14.01 14.50
C VAL A 213 -1.74 13.61 14.69
N LYS A 214 -0.83 14.57 14.92
CA LYS A 214 0.59 14.31 15.20
C LYS A 214 0.80 13.38 16.41
N ARG A 215 0.05 13.57 17.50
CA ARG A 215 0.09 12.66 18.66
C ARG A 215 -0.35 11.25 18.26
N VAL A 216 -1.51 11.13 17.60
CA VAL A 216 -2.06 9.84 17.17
C VAL A 216 -1.14 9.13 16.18
N THR A 217 -0.50 9.85 15.26
CA THR A 217 0.48 9.29 14.32
C THR A 217 1.63 8.59 15.05
N LYS A 218 2.16 9.17 16.13
CA LYS A 218 3.26 8.53 16.89
C LYS A 218 2.84 7.22 17.54
N GLU A 219 1.62 7.18 18.09
CA GLU A 219 1.04 5.95 18.65
C GLU A 219 0.79 4.92 17.54
N PHE A 220 0.25 5.36 16.40
CA PHE A 220 -0.02 4.51 15.23
C PHE A 220 1.25 3.85 14.70
N GLU A 221 2.32 4.63 14.49
CA GLU A 221 3.61 4.12 14.03
C GLU A 221 4.23 3.12 15.01
N THR A 222 4.09 3.37 16.32
CA THR A 222 4.63 2.48 17.36
C THR A 222 3.95 1.11 17.32
N LEU A 223 2.63 1.07 17.12
CA LEU A 223 1.89 -0.18 17.00
C LEU A 223 2.21 -0.90 15.70
N VAL A 224 2.15 -0.22 14.57
CA VAL A 224 2.38 -0.84 13.25
C VAL A 224 3.81 -1.35 13.09
N ARG A 225 4.81 -0.72 13.72
CA ARG A 225 6.21 -1.19 13.67
C ARG A 225 6.40 -2.60 14.24
N THR A 226 5.50 -3.05 15.12
CA THR A 226 5.55 -4.40 15.70
C THR A 226 4.90 -5.47 14.84
N ILE A 227 4.20 -5.05 13.78
CA ILE A 227 3.40 -5.90 12.91
C ILE A 227 4.14 -6.11 11.59
N ASP A 228 4.31 -7.36 11.20
CA ASP A 228 4.76 -7.67 9.83
C ASP A 228 3.54 -7.80 8.92
N ARG A 229 3.41 -6.81 8.02
CA ARG A 229 2.29 -6.66 7.09
C ARG A 229 2.51 -7.39 5.77
N ASN A 230 3.65 -8.05 5.60
CA ASN A 230 4.04 -8.75 4.38
C ASN A 230 4.05 -10.27 4.54
N ILE A 231 3.67 -10.79 5.72
CA ILE A 231 3.55 -12.22 5.96
C ILE A 231 2.46 -12.79 5.04
N PRO A 232 2.78 -13.81 4.23
CA PRO A 232 1.76 -14.52 3.46
C PRO A 232 0.78 -15.22 4.39
N CYS A 233 -0.51 -15.11 4.09
CA CYS A 233 -1.56 -15.81 4.82
C CYS A 233 -1.40 -17.32 4.66
N ILE A 234 -1.09 -18.01 5.75
CA ILE A 234 -0.95 -19.47 5.83
C ILE A 234 -1.80 -20.03 6.97
N PRO A 235 -2.26 -21.28 6.88
CA PRO A 235 -2.91 -21.95 8.00
C PRO A 235 -2.00 -21.98 9.23
N SER A 236 -2.61 -21.85 10.42
CA SER A 236 -1.89 -21.93 11.68
C SER A 236 -1.13 -23.24 11.82
N THR A 237 0.08 -23.13 12.36
CA THR A 237 0.85 -24.30 12.80
C THR A 237 0.28 -24.81 14.12
N ILE A 238 0.27 -26.13 14.32
CA ILE A 238 -0.14 -26.75 15.58
C ILE A 238 1.04 -27.56 16.12
N PRO A 239 1.65 -27.17 17.26
CA PRO A 239 1.35 -25.98 18.07
C PRO A 239 1.78 -24.67 17.38
N GLN A 240 1.14 -23.56 17.73
CA GLN A 240 1.49 -22.24 17.18
C GLN A 240 2.90 -21.84 17.58
N THR A 241 3.63 -21.24 16.63
CA THR A 241 4.97 -20.72 16.91
C THR A 241 4.92 -19.48 17.81
N PRO A 242 5.96 -19.19 18.61
CA PRO A 242 6.03 -17.97 19.41
C PRO A 242 5.89 -16.68 18.59
N ASP A 243 6.42 -16.67 17.36
CA ASP A 243 6.32 -15.53 16.45
C ASP A 243 4.89 -15.34 15.92
N GLU A 244 4.18 -16.43 15.59
CA GLU A 244 2.76 -16.39 15.21
C GLU A 244 1.91 -15.78 16.33
N ILE A 245 2.09 -16.24 17.57
CA ILE A 245 1.39 -15.71 18.76
C ILE A 245 1.69 -14.22 18.94
N LYS A 246 2.96 -13.81 18.78
CA LYS A 246 3.38 -12.42 18.90
C LYS A 246 2.69 -11.54 17.84
N GLN A 247 2.60 -11.99 16.60
CA GLN A 247 1.92 -11.25 15.52
C GLN A 247 0.41 -11.15 15.76
N ILE A 248 -0.26 -12.23 16.17
CA ILE A 248 -1.70 -12.21 16.51
C ILE A 248 -1.96 -11.18 17.61
N ASN A 249 -1.16 -11.17 18.67
CA ASN A 249 -1.31 -10.24 19.78
C ASN A 249 -1.06 -8.79 19.35
N ALA A 250 -0.08 -8.54 18.48
CA ALA A 250 0.19 -7.21 17.93
C ALA A 250 -1.00 -6.68 17.12
N TRP A 251 -1.58 -7.51 16.25
CA TRP A 251 -2.79 -7.16 15.50
C TRP A 251 -4.01 -6.90 16.39
N LYS A 252 -4.28 -7.77 17.37
CA LYS A 252 -5.38 -7.58 18.34
C LYS A 252 -5.23 -6.27 19.12
N LYS A 253 -4.01 -5.94 19.54
CA LYS A 253 -3.70 -4.66 20.21
C LYS A 253 -3.96 -3.47 19.29
N PHE A 254 -3.52 -3.54 18.03
CA PHE A 254 -3.73 -2.48 17.05
C PHE A 254 -5.21 -2.23 16.75
N ILE A 255 -5.99 -3.30 16.51
CA ILE A 255 -7.43 -3.20 16.25
C ILE A 255 -8.17 -2.61 17.47
N THR A 256 -7.82 -3.05 18.68
CA THR A 256 -8.40 -2.50 19.92
C THR A 256 -8.10 -1.02 20.07
N TRP A 257 -6.88 -0.60 19.72
CA TRP A 257 -6.50 0.81 19.71
C TRP A 257 -7.30 1.62 18.70
N GLU A 258 -7.49 1.15 17.45
CA GLU A 258 -8.34 1.86 16.48
C GLU A 258 -9.80 1.97 16.97
N ARG A 259 -10.35 0.90 17.57
CA ARG A 259 -11.70 0.90 18.16
C ARG A 259 -11.86 1.88 19.32
N SER A 260 -10.76 2.22 20.01
CA SER A 260 -10.77 3.21 21.09
C SER A 260 -10.96 4.65 20.61
N ASN A 261 -11.03 4.88 19.29
CA ASN A 261 -11.13 6.18 18.66
C ASN A 261 -10.01 7.13 19.15
N PRO A 262 -8.74 6.84 18.80
CA PRO A 262 -7.60 7.59 19.31
C PRO A 262 -7.60 9.06 18.86
N LEU A 263 -8.26 9.35 17.72
CA LEU A 263 -8.50 10.70 17.22
C LEU A 263 -9.53 11.48 18.04
N LYS A 264 -10.36 10.81 18.85
CA LYS A 264 -11.46 11.43 19.60
C LYS A 264 -12.35 12.30 18.70
N THR A 265 -12.61 11.80 17.49
CA THR A 265 -13.49 12.48 16.53
C THR A 265 -14.94 12.06 16.73
N ASP A 266 -15.87 12.97 16.50
CA ASP A 266 -17.31 12.69 16.49
C ASP A 266 -17.79 12.09 15.15
N ASP A 267 -16.93 12.09 14.13
CA ASP A 267 -17.23 11.46 12.83
C ASP A 267 -17.22 9.92 12.96
N THR A 268 -18.39 9.37 13.26
CA THR A 268 -18.59 7.93 13.43
C THR A 268 -18.25 7.15 12.16
N LEU A 269 -18.51 7.71 10.97
CA LEU A 269 -18.19 7.04 9.69
C LEU A 269 -16.68 6.97 9.47
N LEU A 270 -15.93 7.99 9.89
CA LEU A 270 -14.46 7.93 9.87
C LEU A 270 -13.95 6.85 10.82
N VAL A 271 -14.47 6.78 12.06
CA VAL A 271 -14.07 5.74 13.03
C VAL A 271 -14.33 4.34 12.47
N ILE A 272 -15.53 4.08 11.95
CA ILE A 272 -15.89 2.79 11.35
C ILE A 272 -14.93 2.45 10.21
N ARG A 273 -14.67 3.37 9.28
CA ARG A 273 -13.77 3.11 8.15
C ARG A 273 -12.35 2.79 8.57
N ARG A 274 -11.82 3.44 9.62
CA ARG A 274 -10.50 3.13 10.16
C ARG A 274 -10.44 1.75 10.78
N VAL A 275 -11.46 1.38 11.56
CA VAL A 275 -11.56 0.05 12.18
C VAL A 275 -11.68 -1.04 11.11
N VAL A 276 -12.55 -0.85 10.11
CA VAL A 276 -12.71 -1.78 8.97
C VAL A 276 -11.37 -1.95 8.25
N LEU A 277 -10.67 -0.87 7.93
CA LEU A 277 -9.35 -0.96 7.29
C LEU A 277 -8.36 -1.75 8.15
N ALA A 278 -8.34 -1.55 9.48
CA ALA A 278 -7.48 -2.31 10.38
C ALA A 278 -7.77 -3.82 10.33
N TYR A 279 -9.04 -4.22 10.28
CA TYR A 279 -9.44 -5.61 10.10
C TYR A 279 -9.06 -6.14 8.72
N GLU A 280 -9.33 -5.41 7.65
CA GLU A 280 -8.96 -5.81 6.28
C GLU A 280 -7.45 -6.04 6.18
N GLN A 281 -6.62 -5.14 6.73
CA GLN A 281 -5.17 -5.32 6.78
C GLN A 281 -4.75 -6.57 7.56
N CYS A 282 -5.40 -6.83 8.70
CA CYS A 282 -5.13 -8.00 9.53
C CYS A 282 -5.43 -9.30 8.77
N LEU A 283 -6.59 -9.36 8.10
CA LEU A 283 -7.03 -10.52 7.32
C LEU A 283 -6.15 -10.82 6.11
N LEU A 284 -5.42 -9.83 5.58
CA LEU A 284 -4.43 -10.10 4.52
C LEU A 284 -3.32 -11.04 5.00
N CYS A 285 -2.96 -10.96 6.29
CA CYS A 285 -1.87 -11.73 6.90
C CYS A 285 -2.38 -12.96 7.66
N LEU A 286 -3.52 -12.84 8.35
CA LEU A 286 -4.03 -13.83 9.31
C LEU A 286 -5.42 -14.37 8.93
N GLY A 287 -5.77 -14.38 7.64
CA GLY A 287 -7.08 -14.81 7.16
C GLY A 287 -7.49 -16.26 7.45
N TYR A 288 -6.57 -17.16 7.84
CA TYR A 288 -6.93 -18.53 8.28
C TYR A 288 -7.34 -18.62 9.75
N HIS A 289 -7.20 -17.55 10.52
CA HIS A 289 -7.57 -17.50 11.94
C HIS A 289 -9.06 -17.17 12.10
N ALA A 290 -9.88 -18.19 12.36
CA ALA A 290 -11.34 -18.06 12.45
C ALA A 290 -11.79 -17.08 13.56
N ASP A 291 -11.01 -16.94 14.64
CA ASP A 291 -11.30 -16.01 15.74
C ASP A 291 -11.25 -14.54 15.29
N LEU A 292 -10.48 -14.21 14.25
CA LEU A 292 -10.40 -12.84 13.73
C LEU A 292 -11.61 -12.47 12.86
N TRP A 293 -12.25 -13.46 12.22
CA TRP A 293 -13.45 -13.24 11.42
C TRP A 293 -14.70 -13.03 12.26
N TYR A 294 -14.80 -13.70 13.42
CA TYR A 294 -15.99 -13.61 14.28
C TYR A 294 -16.15 -12.24 14.97
N VAL A 295 -15.09 -11.43 15.02
CA VAL A 295 -15.05 -10.13 15.71
C VAL A 295 -15.28 -8.95 14.74
N ILE A 296 -15.41 -9.22 13.44
CA ILE A 296 -15.77 -8.25 12.38
C ILE A 296 -17.28 -8.16 12.27
#